data_AF-A0AAE5H1M8-F1
#
_entry.id   AF-A0AAE5H1M8-F1
#
_cell.length_a   1.000
_cell.length_b   1.000
_cell.length_c   1.000
_cell.angle_alpha   90.00
_cell.angle_beta   90.00
_cell.angle_gamma   90.00
#
_symmetry.space_group_name_H-M   'P 1'
#
loop_
_entity.id
_entity.type
_entity.pdbx_description
1 polymer ?
#
loop_
_entity_poly.entity_id
_entity_poly.type
_entity_poly.pdbx_seq_one_letter_code
_entity_poly.pdbx_strand_id
1 'polypeptide(L)'
;MSRKTDLINTFNAYNTKHEDILNKINEIKTNIEISPVGAEKRVNELTSKFEATATQYHDKSISLIDGGLKDLEDKWKANSSGRLLDSNYQIGLANTIKMIESGAITDQDDFQNIIDVYKDDYNALAMIRNLLKSDDPKYIALAMLVPKDNRSYNKKLLNDLRNNVDAHINPYTINSQTSMSLQDMAQFVNTRLNDNLEVIPW
;
A
#
# COMPACT_ATOMS: atom_id res chain seq x y z
N MET A 1 -1.94 10.96 -13.44
CA MET A 1 -2.03 9.51 -13.15
C MET A 1 -1.68 9.32 -11.68
N SER A 2 -2.38 8.45 -10.95
CA SER A 2 -2.06 8.15 -9.55
C SER A 2 -0.97 7.08 -9.45
N ARG A 3 -0.24 7.04 -8.33
CA ARG A 3 0.77 5.98 -8.09
C ARG A 3 0.15 4.60 -8.12
N LYS A 4 -1.07 4.47 -7.60
CA LYS A 4 -1.91 3.26 -7.71
C LYS A 4 -2.02 2.80 -9.16
N THR A 5 -2.44 3.71 -10.04
CA THR A 5 -2.62 3.42 -11.47
C THR A 5 -1.29 3.06 -12.14
N ASP A 6 -0.22 3.80 -11.83
CA ASP A 6 1.11 3.54 -12.39
C ASP A 6 1.67 2.18 -11.98
N LEU A 7 1.42 1.76 -10.73
CA LEU A 7 1.87 0.47 -10.21
C LEU A 7 1.11 -0.69 -10.85
N ILE A 8 -0.23 -0.60 -10.94
CA ILE A 8 -1.07 -1.58 -11.65
C ILE A 8 -0.64 -1.72 -13.11
N ASN A 9 -0.43 -0.60 -13.80
CA ASN A 9 0.01 -0.61 -15.20
C ASN A 9 1.40 -1.25 -15.35
N THR A 10 2.29 -1.02 -14.38
CA THR A 10 3.64 -1.61 -14.37
C THR A 10 3.57 -3.13 -14.20
N PHE A 11 2.76 -3.64 -13.28
CA PHE A 11 2.56 -5.07 -13.09
C PHE A 11 1.93 -5.74 -14.31
N ASN A 12 0.87 -5.16 -14.87
CA ASN A 12 0.19 -5.73 -16.05
C ASN A 12 1.10 -5.76 -17.29
N ALA A 13 1.87 -4.69 -17.51
CA ALA A 13 2.79 -4.62 -18.64
C ALA A 13 3.97 -5.59 -18.49
N TYR A 14 4.48 -5.78 -17.26
CA TYR A 14 5.48 -6.82 -17.00
C TYR A 14 4.90 -8.21 -17.22
N ASN A 15 3.70 -8.50 -16.70
CA ASN A 15 3.04 -9.80 -16.86
C ASN A 15 2.88 -10.19 -18.33
N THR A 16 2.40 -9.26 -19.16
CA THR A 16 2.25 -9.50 -20.61
C THR A 16 3.58 -9.89 -21.25
N LYS A 17 4.65 -9.14 -20.98
CA LYS A 17 5.98 -9.41 -21.53
C LYS A 17 6.58 -10.71 -20.99
N HIS A 18 6.30 -11.03 -19.74
CA HIS A 18 6.78 -12.24 -19.08
C HIS A 18 6.09 -13.49 -19.64
N GLU A 19 4.77 -13.45 -19.86
CA GLU A 19 4.02 -14.51 -20.52
C GLU A 19 4.54 -14.80 -21.94
N ASP A 20 4.83 -13.75 -22.72
CA ASP A 20 5.44 -13.90 -24.05
C ASP A 20 6.79 -14.64 -23.99
N ILE A 21 7.61 -14.36 -22.98
CA ILE A 21 8.89 -15.05 -22.78
C ILE A 21 8.68 -16.50 -22.36
N LEU A 22 7.77 -16.77 -21.42
CA LEU A 22 7.45 -18.13 -20.98
C LEU A 22 6.93 -18.99 -22.14
N ASN A 23 6.09 -18.43 -23.01
CA ASN A 23 5.59 -19.12 -24.19
C ASN A 23 6.73 -19.49 -25.15
N LYS A 24 7.65 -18.57 -25.44
CA LYS A 24 8.84 -18.84 -26.26
C LYS A 24 9.77 -19.87 -25.62
N ILE A 25 9.95 -19.83 -24.30
CA ILE A 25 10.71 -20.84 -23.57
C ILE A 25 10.05 -22.21 -23.72
N ASN A 26 8.73 -22.29 -23.60
CA ASN A 26 7.99 -23.54 -23.77
C ASN A 26 8.15 -24.10 -25.19
N GLU A 27 7.98 -23.26 -26.22
CA GLU A 27 8.21 -23.64 -27.63
C GLU A 27 9.61 -24.23 -27.86
N ILE A 28 10.65 -23.60 -27.28
CA ILE A 28 12.03 -24.11 -27.37
C ILE A 28 12.16 -25.47 -26.69
N LYS A 29 11.57 -25.64 -25.49
CA LYS A 29 11.67 -26.87 -24.70
C LYS A 29 10.89 -28.04 -25.29
N THR A 30 9.78 -27.76 -25.99
CA THR A 30 8.94 -28.81 -26.62
C THR A 30 9.36 -29.15 -28.04
N ASN A 31 10.31 -28.42 -28.63
CA ASN A 31 10.76 -28.67 -30.00
C ASN A 31 11.66 -29.92 -30.06
N ILE A 32 11.13 -30.99 -30.66
CA ILE A 32 11.81 -32.29 -30.82
C ILE A 32 13.04 -32.25 -31.74
N GLU A 33 13.19 -31.22 -32.57
CA GLU A 33 14.32 -31.05 -33.49
C GLU A 33 15.55 -30.42 -32.80
N ILE A 34 15.38 -29.88 -31.59
CA ILE A 34 16.46 -29.25 -30.83
C ILE A 34 16.97 -30.24 -29.78
N SER A 35 18.29 -30.43 -29.72
CA SER A 35 18.89 -31.23 -28.64
C SER A 35 18.66 -30.56 -27.28
N PRO A 36 18.62 -31.31 -26.17
CA PRO A 36 18.45 -30.73 -24.83
C PRO A 36 19.45 -29.59 -24.52
N VAL A 37 20.72 -29.79 -24.88
CA VAL A 37 21.78 -28.77 -24.72
C VAL A 37 21.54 -27.54 -25.60
N GLY A 38 21.06 -27.74 -26.82
CA GLY A 38 20.68 -26.65 -27.72
C GLY A 38 19.50 -25.84 -27.20
N ALA A 39 18.51 -26.51 -26.59
CA ALA A 39 17.35 -25.87 -25.98
C ALA A 39 17.76 -25.02 -24.77
N GLU A 40 18.61 -25.56 -23.89
CA GLU A 40 19.15 -24.83 -22.75
C GLU A 40 19.91 -23.57 -23.17
N LYS A 41 20.80 -23.67 -24.17
CA LYS A 41 21.54 -22.51 -24.70
C LYS A 41 20.60 -21.43 -25.24
N ARG A 42 19.57 -21.82 -26.02
CA ARG A 42 18.58 -20.87 -26.56
C ARG A 42 17.72 -20.24 -25.49
N VAL A 43 17.33 -20.99 -24.46
CA VAL A 43 16.61 -20.44 -23.30
C VAL A 43 17.47 -19.42 -22.58
N ASN A 44 18.74 -19.72 -22.29
CA ASN A 44 19.66 -18.80 -21.61
C ASN A 44 19.87 -17.51 -22.43
N GLU A 45 20.07 -17.62 -23.75
CA GLU A 45 20.18 -16.45 -24.64
C GLU A 45 18.89 -15.60 -24.64
N LEU A 46 17.73 -16.24 -24.56
CA LEU A 46 16.43 -15.55 -24.50
C LEU A 46 16.24 -14.85 -23.16
N THR A 47 16.53 -15.52 -22.04
CA THR A 47 16.40 -14.94 -20.70
C THR A 47 17.36 -13.79 -20.50
N SER A 48 18.62 -13.90 -20.96
CA SER A 48 19.60 -12.82 -20.81
C SER A 48 19.24 -11.55 -21.59
N LYS A 49 18.52 -11.67 -22.72
CA LYS A 49 17.97 -10.50 -23.42
C LYS A 49 16.83 -9.84 -22.67
N PHE A 50 16.14 -10.58 -21.80
CA PHE A 50 15.01 -10.08 -21.01
C PHE A 50 15.42 -9.51 -19.65
N GLU A 51 16.60 -9.83 -19.13
CA GLU A 51 17.12 -9.34 -17.83
C GLU A 51 16.98 -7.82 -17.66
N ALA A 52 17.41 -7.03 -18.65
CA ALA A 52 17.28 -5.58 -18.59
C ALA A 52 15.83 -5.09 -18.48
N THR A 53 14.90 -5.80 -19.13
CA THR A 53 13.47 -5.50 -19.00
C THR A 53 12.98 -5.85 -17.59
N ALA A 54 13.33 -7.01 -17.06
CA ALA A 54 12.96 -7.41 -15.70
C ALA A 54 13.49 -6.41 -14.66
N THR A 55 14.75 -6.00 -14.76
CA THR A 55 15.35 -4.96 -13.88
C THR A 55 14.61 -3.63 -13.99
N GLN A 56 14.29 -3.18 -15.21
CA GLN A 56 13.56 -1.91 -15.39
C GLN A 56 12.18 -1.93 -14.69
N TYR A 57 11.42 -3.01 -14.84
CA TYR A 57 10.10 -3.14 -14.22
C TYR A 57 10.18 -3.33 -12.70
N HIS A 58 11.20 -4.05 -12.23
CA HIS A 58 11.54 -4.17 -10.82
C HIS A 58 11.77 -2.78 -10.21
N ASP A 59 12.77 -2.05 -10.71
CA ASP A 59 13.21 -0.78 -10.15
C ASP A 59 12.10 0.27 -10.19
N LYS A 60 11.30 0.29 -11.27
CA LYS A 60 10.13 1.16 -11.37
C LYS A 60 9.09 0.82 -10.30
N SER A 61 8.81 -0.46 -10.09
CA SER A 61 7.83 -0.90 -9.08
C SER A 61 8.29 -0.56 -7.67
N ILE A 62 9.56 -0.83 -7.34
CA ILE A 62 10.18 -0.47 -6.07
C ILE A 62 10.13 1.04 -5.85
N SER A 63 10.51 1.83 -6.85
CA SER A 63 10.48 3.30 -6.76
C SER A 63 9.08 3.86 -6.48
N LEU A 64 8.04 3.30 -7.11
CA LEU A 64 6.65 3.69 -6.86
C LEU A 64 6.20 3.37 -5.43
N ILE A 65 6.57 2.19 -4.91
CA ILE A 65 6.22 1.75 -3.56
C ILE A 65 6.98 2.58 -2.51
N ASP A 66 8.29 2.75 -2.67
CA ASP A 66 9.13 3.52 -1.75
C ASP A 66 8.74 4.99 -1.74
N GLY A 67 8.39 5.55 -2.91
CA GLY A 67 7.80 6.88 -3.01
C GLY A 67 6.48 6.96 -2.23
N GLY A 68 5.60 5.97 -2.39
CA GLY A 68 4.35 5.81 -1.64
C GLY A 68 4.55 5.88 -0.14
N LEU A 69 5.45 5.03 0.36
CA LEU A 69 5.82 4.96 1.77
C LEU A 69 6.33 6.32 2.27
N LYS A 70 7.22 6.96 1.52
CA LYS A 70 7.79 8.26 1.87
C LYS A 70 6.74 9.35 1.99
N ASP A 71 5.83 9.46 1.02
CA ASP A 71 4.76 10.47 1.07
C ASP A 71 3.82 10.25 2.25
N LEU A 72 3.51 8.99 2.59
CA LEU A 72 2.72 8.67 3.79
C LEU A 72 3.46 9.06 5.07
N GLU A 73 4.76 8.78 5.17
CA GLU A 73 5.57 9.19 6.31
C GLU A 73 5.64 10.71 6.46
N ASP A 74 5.83 11.43 5.35
CA ASP A 74 5.84 12.89 5.32
C ASP A 74 4.46 13.45 5.73
N LYS A 75 3.36 12.86 5.24
CA LYS A 75 1.97 13.18 5.66
C LYS A 75 1.79 12.98 7.16
N TRP A 76 2.18 11.83 7.71
CA TRP A 76 2.03 11.55 9.14
C TRP A 76 2.91 12.44 10.01
N LYS A 77 4.10 12.81 9.54
CA LYS A 77 4.99 13.75 10.23
C LYS A 77 4.40 15.16 10.26
N ALA A 78 3.83 15.63 9.15
CA ALA A 78 3.15 16.92 9.07
C ALA A 78 1.95 16.98 10.02
N ASN A 79 1.16 15.90 10.09
CA ASN A 79 -0.03 15.85 10.95
C ASN A 79 0.27 15.62 12.44
N SER A 80 1.48 15.16 12.78
CA SER A 80 1.92 15.06 14.17
C SER A 80 2.69 16.31 14.57
N SER A 81 3.97 16.38 14.25
CA SER A 81 4.85 17.49 14.65
C SER A 81 4.46 18.84 14.05
N GLY A 82 3.92 18.88 12.82
CA GLY A 82 3.51 20.13 12.20
C GLY A 82 2.33 20.78 12.91
N ARG A 83 1.33 19.98 13.31
CA ARG A 83 0.13 20.46 14.01
C ARG A 83 0.38 20.86 15.47
N LEU A 84 1.47 20.39 16.10
CA LEU A 84 1.86 20.83 17.45
C LEU A 84 2.15 22.33 17.52
N LEU A 85 2.64 22.92 16.44
CA LEU A 85 3.01 24.33 16.38
C LEU A 85 1.87 25.23 15.86
N ASP A 86 0.76 24.65 15.42
CA ASP A 86 -0.41 25.39 14.95
C ASP A 86 -1.31 25.77 16.14
N SER A 87 -1.26 27.03 16.56
CA SER A 87 -2.03 27.52 17.71
C SER A 87 -3.55 27.38 17.54
N ASN A 88 -4.07 27.59 16.33
CA ASN A 88 -5.51 27.48 16.09
C ASN A 88 -5.96 26.03 16.19
N TYR A 89 -5.16 25.11 15.64
CA TYR A 89 -5.40 23.68 15.78
C TYR A 89 -5.36 23.22 17.24
N GLN A 90 -4.34 23.65 18.00
CA GLN A 90 -4.20 23.29 19.41
C GLN A 90 -5.39 23.80 20.24
N ILE A 91 -5.87 25.01 19.99
CA ILE A 91 -7.08 25.56 20.64
C ILE A 91 -8.32 24.74 20.27
N GLY A 92 -8.50 24.39 18.99
CA GLY A 92 -9.60 23.54 18.55
C GLY A 92 -9.60 22.17 19.22
N LEU A 93 -8.44 21.52 19.29
CA LEU A 93 -8.29 20.22 19.96
C LEU A 93 -8.57 20.32 21.46
N ALA A 94 -8.06 21.35 22.14
CA ALA A 94 -8.33 21.57 23.56
C ALA A 94 -9.83 21.80 23.85
N ASN A 95 -10.53 22.53 22.98
CA ASN A 95 -11.97 22.72 23.09
C ASN A 95 -12.73 21.41 22.88
N THR A 96 -12.33 20.61 21.88
CA THR A 96 -12.89 19.27 21.63
C THR A 96 -12.74 18.36 22.85
N ILE A 97 -11.55 18.33 23.46
CA ILE A 97 -11.28 17.56 24.68
C ILE A 97 -12.24 17.98 25.80
N LYS A 98 -12.38 19.28 26.06
CA LYS A 98 -13.31 19.80 27.08
C LYS A 98 -14.77 19.46 26.79
N MET A 99 -15.18 19.47 25.52
CA MET A 99 -16.54 19.07 25.12
C MET A 99 -16.80 17.59 25.41
N ILE A 100 -15.80 16.72 25.23
CA ILE A 100 -15.89 15.30 25.59
C ILE A 100 -15.94 15.15 27.11
N GLU A 101 -15.02 15.78 27.85
CA GLU A 101 -14.91 15.68 29.32
C GLU A 101 -16.17 16.18 30.04
N SER A 102 -16.80 17.23 29.52
CA SER A 102 -18.05 17.79 30.06
C SER A 102 -19.31 17.02 29.63
N GLY A 103 -19.18 16.02 28.75
CA GLY A 103 -20.32 15.28 28.20
C GLY A 103 -21.21 16.10 27.26
N ALA A 104 -20.74 17.25 26.79
CA ALA A 104 -21.49 18.18 25.93
C ALA A 104 -21.82 17.59 24.55
N ILE A 105 -21.05 16.59 24.10
CA ILE A 105 -21.32 15.89 22.85
C ILE A 105 -22.40 14.83 23.12
N THR A 106 -23.62 15.10 22.66
CA THR A 106 -24.78 14.22 22.86
C THR A 106 -25.16 13.45 21.61
N ASP A 107 -24.78 13.95 20.43
CA ASP A 107 -25.13 13.39 19.13
C ASP A 107 -23.92 12.71 18.46
N GLN A 108 -24.16 11.59 17.75
CA GLN A 108 -23.10 10.81 17.10
C GLN A 108 -22.63 11.44 15.79
N ASP A 109 -23.51 12.11 15.04
CA ASP A 109 -23.16 12.76 13.78
C ASP A 109 -22.29 13.99 14.05
N ASP A 110 -22.63 14.76 15.09
CA ASP A 110 -21.78 15.86 15.57
C ASP A 110 -20.40 15.37 15.99
N PHE A 111 -20.34 14.24 16.69
CA PHE A 111 -19.06 13.63 17.05
C PHE A 111 -18.28 13.16 15.82
N GLN A 112 -18.94 12.55 14.84
CA GLN A 112 -18.30 12.12 13.60
C GLN A 112 -17.72 13.30 12.84
N ASN A 113 -18.45 14.42 12.75
CA ASN A 113 -17.97 15.66 12.14
C ASN A 113 -16.69 16.17 12.83
N ILE A 114 -16.63 16.10 14.16
CA ILE A 114 -15.43 16.45 14.94
C ILE A 114 -14.27 15.49 14.60
N ILE A 115 -14.53 14.18 14.58
CA ILE A 115 -13.52 13.17 14.26
C ILE A 115 -12.96 13.36 12.85
N ASP A 116 -13.78 13.77 11.88
CA ASP A 116 -13.35 14.01 10.51
C ASP A 116 -12.35 15.17 10.38
N VAL A 117 -12.36 16.14 11.30
CA VAL A 117 -11.35 17.22 11.38
C VAL A 117 -9.98 16.67 11.80
N TYR A 118 -9.99 15.64 12.64
CA TYR A 118 -8.78 15.03 13.23
C TYR A 118 -8.34 13.74 12.56
N LYS A 119 -9.04 13.27 11.51
CA LYS A 119 -8.87 11.93 10.92
C LYS A 119 -7.44 11.57 10.47
N ASP A 120 -6.61 12.57 10.16
CA ASP A 120 -5.23 12.35 9.72
C ASP A 120 -4.19 12.54 10.85
N ASP A 121 -4.61 12.87 12.08
CA ASP A 121 -3.77 13.01 13.27
C ASP A 121 -4.06 11.87 14.27
N TYR A 122 -3.35 10.77 14.11
CA TYR A 122 -3.50 9.58 14.94
C TYR A 122 -3.19 9.83 16.43
N ASN A 123 -2.41 10.86 16.78
CA ASN A 123 -2.14 11.18 18.19
C ASN A 123 -3.35 11.88 18.83
N ALA A 124 -3.95 12.84 18.12
CA ALA A 124 -5.19 13.48 18.57
C ALA A 124 -6.33 12.45 18.68
N LEU A 125 -6.48 11.58 17.68
CA LEU A 125 -7.47 10.50 17.71
C LEU A 125 -7.23 9.52 18.87
N ALA A 126 -5.97 9.16 19.15
CA ALA A 126 -5.65 8.29 20.30
C ALA A 126 -5.99 8.95 21.63
N MET A 127 -5.75 10.26 21.77
CA MET A 127 -6.13 11.03 22.95
C MET A 127 -7.66 11.06 23.13
N ILE A 128 -8.39 11.42 22.07
CA ILE A 128 -9.86 11.40 22.06
C ILE A 128 -10.39 10.01 22.43
N ARG A 129 -9.86 8.95 21.83
CA ARG A 129 -10.26 7.56 22.14
C ARG A 129 -10.01 7.20 23.60
N ASN A 130 -8.91 7.68 24.19
CA ASN A 130 -8.61 7.43 25.60
C ASN A 130 -9.60 8.13 26.55
N LEU A 131 -10.06 9.33 26.21
CA LEU A 131 -11.07 10.06 26.99
C LEU A 131 -12.44 9.36 27.00
N LEU A 132 -12.73 8.59 25.95
CA LEU A 132 -13.99 7.83 25.80
C LEU A 132 -13.95 6.46 26.48
N LYS A 133 -12.87 6.10 27.19
CA LYS A 133 -12.79 4.83 27.94
C LYS A 133 -13.76 4.88 29.12
N SER A 134 -14.92 4.26 28.95
CA SER A 134 -15.97 4.16 29.94
C SER A 134 -16.81 2.90 29.68
N ASP A 135 -17.46 2.37 30.72
CA ASP A 135 -18.44 1.28 30.60
C ASP A 135 -19.83 1.78 30.16
N ASP A 136 -20.02 3.10 30.09
CA ASP A 136 -21.25 3.71 29.61
C ASP A 136 -21.44 3.47 28.09
N PRO A 137 -22.58 2.88 27.66
CA PRO A 137 -22.89 2.60 26.26
C PRO A 137 -22.72 3.78 25.31
N LYS A 138 -23.00 5.02 25.76
CA LYS A 138 -22.85 6.23 24.95
C LYS A 138 -21.38 6.42 24.56
N TYR A 139 -20.48 6.37 25.53
CA TYR A 139 -19.05 6.58 25.31
C TYR A 139 -18.43 5.42 24.51
N ILE A 140 -18.92 4.19 24.71
CA ILE A 140 -18.54 3.04 23.88
C ILE A 140 -18.90 3.29 22.42
N ALA A 141 -20.12 3.76 22.14
CA ALA A 141 -20.57 4.05 20.78
C ALA A 141 -19.72 5.15 20.12
N LEU A 142 -19.42 6.24 20.84
CA LEU A 142 -18.53 7.29 20.35
C LEU A 142 -17.10 6.76 20.08
N ALA A 143 -16.56 5.91 20.96
CA ALA A 143 -15.23 5.34 20.78
C ALA A 143 -15.13 4.43 19.53
N MET A 144 -16.24 3.87 19.06
CA MET A 144 -16.29 3.10 17.81
C MET A 144 -16.16 3.99 16.55
N LEU A 145 -16.56 5.25 16.63
CA LEU A 145 -16.45 6.23 15.53
C LEU A 145 -15.01 6.72 15.32
N VAL A 146 -14.16 6.64 16.35
CA VAL A 146 -12.76 7.04 16.24
C VAL A 146 -11.98 6.03 15.39
N PRO A 147 -11.34 6.42 14.28
CA PRO A 147 -10.51 5.53 13.48
C PRO A 147 -9.36 4.93 14.29
N LYS A 148 -8.98 3.70 13.96
CA LYS A 148 -7.77 3.07 14.53
C LYS A 148 -6.53 3.58 13.81
N ASP A 149 -5.42 3.68 14.54
CA ASP A 149 -4.11 3.92 13.94
C ASP A 149 -3.71 2.73 13.06
N ASN A 150 -3.62 2.99 11.76
CA ASN A 150 -3.28 1.97 10.76
C ASN A 150 -1.87 2.17 10.18
N ARG A 151 -1.05 3.09 10.70
CA ARG A 151 0.26 3.45 10.12
C ARG A 151 1.18 2.24 10.02
N SER A 152 1.30 1.47 11.10
CA SER A 152 2.11 0.25 11.13
C SER A 152 1.59 -0.81 10.15
N TYR A 153 0.28 -0.91 9.99
CA TYR A 153 -0.34 -1.85 9.04
C TYR A 153 -0.08 -1.42 7.59
N ASN A 154 -0.22 -0.13 7.28
CA ASN A 154 0.16 0.47 6.00
C ASN A 154 1.61 0.16 5.63
N LYS A 155 2.56 0.46 6.54
CA LYS A 155 3.99 0.18 6.32
C LYS A 155 4.24 -1.30 6.06
N LYS A 156 3.63 -2.18 6.85
CA LYS A 156 3.77 -3.62 6.68
C LYS A 156 3.29 -4.06 5.29
N LEU A 157 2.08 -3.65 4.90
CA LEU A 157 1.51 -4.05 3.61
C LEU A 157 2.31 -3.55 2.41
N LEU A 158 2.82 -2.31 2.46
CA LEU A 158 3.67 -1.79 1.39
C LEU A 158 5.02 -2.51 1.33
N ASN A 159 5.60 -2.86 2.49
CA ASN A 159 6.81 -3.69 2.53
C ASN A 159 6.56 -5.11 2.03
N ASP A 160 5.42 -5.72 2.36
CA ASP A 160 5.04 -7.03 1.85
C ASP A 160 4.87 -6.99 0.31
N LEU A 161 4.24 -5.93 -0.22
CA LEU A 161 4.15 -5.71 -1.67
C LEU A 161 5.53 -5.51 -2.30
N ARG A 162 6.42 -4.76 -1.65
CA ARG A 162 7.81 -4.57 -2.07
C ARG A 162 8.56 -5.91 -2.15
N ASN A 163 8.42 -6.75 -1.13
CA ASN A 163 9.02 -8.08 -1.11
C ASN A 163 8.45 -9.00 -2.21
N ASN A 164 7.17 -8.85 -2.55
CA ASN A 164 6.58 -9.58 -3.67
C ASN A 164 7.15 -9.12 -5.02
N VAL A 165 7.44 -7.82 -5.19
CA VAL A 165 8.18 -7.32 -6.36
C VAL A 165 9.56 -7.96 -6.41
N ASP A 166 10.30 -7.95 -5.30
CA ASP A 166 11.63 -8.59 -5.20
C ASP A 166 11.56 -10.09 -5.57
N ALA A 167 10.48 -10.79 -5.21
CA ALA A 167 10.31 -12.22 -5.47
C ALA A 167 9.86 -12.55 -6.91
N HIS A 168 9.01 -11.73 -7.52
CA HIS A 168 8.30 -12.09 -8.76
C HIS A 168 8.67 -11.25 -9.98
N ILE A 169 9.28 -10.09 -9.78
CA ILE A 169 9.74 -9.19 -10.85
C ILE A 169 11.25 -9.06 -10.67
N ASN A 170 12.02 -10.09 -11.02
CA ASN A 170 13.48 -9.98 -10.96
C ASN A 170 14.15 -10.78 -12.10
N PRO A 171 15.41 -10.46 -12.45
CA PRO A 171 16.11 -11.14 -13.53
C PRO A 171 16.34 -12.65 -13.31
N TYR A 172 16.30 -13.11 -12.07
CA TYR A 172 16.57 -14.50 -11.69
C TYR A 172 15.34 -15.40 -11.75
N THR A 173 14.14 -14.83 -11.84
CA THR A 173 12.86 -15.56 -11.84
C THR A 173 12.14 -15.57 -13.19
N ILE A 174 12.78 -15.08 -14.26
CA ILE A 174 12.22 -14.99 -15.63
C ILE A 174 11.69 -16.33 -16.17
N ASN A 175 12.27 -17.45 -15.74
CA ASN A 175 11.89 -18.78 -16.20
C ASN A 175 10.86 -19.48 -15.29
N SER A 176 10.41 -18.82 -14.22
CA SER A 176 9.44 -19.34 -13.26
C SER A 176 8.03 -18.86 -13.60
N GLN A 177 7.02 -19.67 -13.29
CA GLN A 177 5.62 -19.27 -13.52
C GLN A 177 5.18 -18.30 -12.41
N THR A 178 5.11 -17.00 -12.71
CA THR A 178 4.75 -15.94 -11.76
C THR A 178 3.48 -15.17 -12.13
N SER A 179 2.79 -15.53 -13.23
CA SER A 179 1.68 -14.72 -13.76
C SER A 179 0.51 -14.56 -12.79
N MET A 180 0.16 -15.61 -12.05
CA MET A 180 -0.86 -15.56 -11.01
C MET A 180 -0.49 -14.57 -9.90
N SER A 181 0.78 -14.56 -9.46
CA SER A 181 1.28 -13.65 -8.43
C SER A 181 1.25 -12.18 -8.86
N LEU A 182 1.51 -11.88 -10.14
CA LEU A 182 1.47 -10.50 -10.67
C LEU A 182 0.04 -9.97 -10.78
N GLN A 183 -0.91 -10.81 -11.19
CA GLN A 183 -2.33 -10.47 -11.20
C GLN A 183 -2.86 -10.23 -9.78
N ASP A 184 -2.48 -11.09 -8.83
CA ASP A 184 -2.83 -10.94 -7.41
C ASP A 184 -2.26 -9.64 -6.82
N MET A 185 -1.01 -9.29 -7.16
CA MET A 185 -0.41 -8.01 -6.77
C MET A 185 -1.18 -6.80 -7.33
N ALA A 186 -1.55 -6.84 -8.62
CA ALA A 186 -2.32 -5.77 -9.24
C ALA A 186 -3.72 -5.65 -8.61
N GLN A 187 -4.38 -6.78 -8.35
CA GLN A 187 -5.67 -6.83 -7.67
C GLN A 187 -5.55 -6.28 -6.24
N PHE A 188 -4.54 -6.69 -5.49
CA PHE A 188 -4.27 -6.18 -4.15
C PHE A 188 -4.16 -4.64 -4.15
N VAL A 189 -3.33 -4.08 -5.04
CA VAL A 189 -3.18 -2.62 -5.18
C VAL A 189 -4.52 -1.98 -5.54
N ASN A 190 -5.30 -2.62 -6.43
CA ASN A 190 -6.58 -2.09 -6.85
C ASN A 190 -7.63 -2.06 -5.72
N THR A 191 -7.71 -3.10 -4.91
CA THR A 191 -8.80 -3.28 -3.94
C THR A 191 -8.45 -2.84 -2.53
N ARG A 192 -7.17 -2.82 -2.15
CA ARG A 192 -6.74 -2.52 -0.78
C ARG A 192 -6.17 -1.12 -0.61
N LEU A 193 -5.71 -0.49 -1.69
CA LEU A 193 -5.02 0.80 -1.63
C LEU A 193 -5.80 1.90 -2.37
N ASN A 194 -5.75 3.11 -1.83
CA ASN A 194 -6.21 4.31 -2.51
C ASN A 194 -5.12 4.86 -3.46
N ASP A 195 -5.39 6.00 -4.09
CA ASP A 195 -4.49 6.60 -5.09
C ASP A 195 -3.09 6.98 -4.56
N ASN A 196 -2.99 7.21 -3.25
CA ASN A 196 -1.74 7.56 -2.56
C ASN A 196 -1.05 6.34 -1.93
N LEU A 197 -1.54 5.13 -2.22
CA LEU A 197 -1.08 3.87 -1.62
C LEU A 197 -1.37 3.74 -0.12
N GLU A 198 -2.32 4.53 0.40
CA GLU A 198 -2.85 4.33 1.75
C GLU A 198 -3.93 3.25 1.74
N VAL A 199 -3.92 2.39 2.75
CA VAL A 199 -4.90 1.33 2.96
C VAL A 199 -6.29 1.91 3.13
N ILE A 200 -7.24 1.34 2.40
CA ILE A 200 -8.66 1.62 2.55
C ILE A 200 -9.16 0.87 3.80
N PRO A 201 -9.68 1.58 4.83
CA PRO A 201 -10.29 0.95 6.00
C PRO A 201 -11.45 0.03 5.61
N TRP A 202 -11.59 -1.08 6.33
CA TRP A 202 -12.70 -2.02 6.20
C TRP A 202 -13.95 -1.55 6.96
#